data_AF-A0A7S2WJQ8-F1
#
_entry.id   AF-A0A7S2WJQ8-F1
#
_cell.length_a   1.000
_cell.length_b   1.000
_cell.length_c   1.000
_cell.angle_alpha   90.00
_cell.angle_beta   90.00
_cell.angle_gamma   90.00
#
_symmetry.space_group_name_H-M   'P 1'
#
loop_
_entity.id
_entity.type
_entity.pdbx_description
1 polymer ?
#
loop_
_entity_poly.entity_id
_entity_poly.type
_entity_poly.pdbx_seq_one_letter_code
_entity_poly.pdbx_strand_id
1 'polypeptide(L)'
;MKLKKKGTDGEEVELLPLVLKYRQEFGNGWISTNDGELSAFIAYAVSFPETCLCLIDTYDTLRSGLRNFILVALALYDCGYIAKGIRLDSGDLSYLSLEVTKMFHK
;
A
#
# COMPACT_ATOMS: atom_id res chain seq x y z
N MET A 1 12.79 -5.10 6.06
CA MET A 1 11.78 -6.19 6.15
C MET A 1 11.84 -6.96 4.83
N LYS A 2 12.13 -8.26 4.88
CA LYS A 2 12.38 -9.10 3.69
C LYS A 2 11.14 -9.88 3.29
N LEU A 3 10.87 -9.95 1.99
CA LEU A 3 9.77 -10.69 1.39
C LEU A 3 10.34 -11.64 0.33
N LYS A 4 9.89 -12.89 0.32
CA LYS A 4 10.25 -13.85 -0.74
C LYS A 4 9.47 -13.53 -2.00
N LYS A 5 10.15 -13.31 -3.12
CA LYS A 5 9.49 -13.11 -4.41
C LYS A 5 8.73 -14.36 -4.85
N LYS A 6 7.53 -14.17 -5.40
CA LYS A 6 6.71 -15.27 -5.92
C LYS A 6 7.20 -15.67 -7.31
N GLY A 7 7.50 -16.95 -7.51
CA GLY A 7 7.93 -17.49 -8.80
C GLY A 7 9.44 -17.47 -9.06
N THR A 8 10.25 -17.04 -8.08
CA THR A 8 11.72 -17.14 -8.11
C THR A 8 12.21 -18.13 -7.04
N ASP A 9 13.37 -18.71 -7.26
CA ASP A 9 13.98 -19.78 -6.44
C ASP A 9 14.52 -19.26 -5.09
N GLY A 10 13.63 -18.72 -4.26
CA GLY A 10 13.94 -18.23 -2.91
C GLY A 10 14.57 -16.84 -2.83
N GLU A 11 14.54 -16.03 -3.89
CA GLU A 11 15.04 -14.65 -3.87
C GLU A 11 14.27 -13.81 -2.83
N GLU A 12 15.00 -13.23 -1.87
CA GLU A 12 14.45 -12.31 -0.88
C GLU A 12 14.68 -10.86 -1.30
N VAL A 13 13.63 -10.06 -1.25
CA VAL A 13 13.69 -8.63 -1.56
C VAL A 13 13.27 -7.82 -0.34
N GLU A 14 13.97 -6.71 -0.11
CA GLU A 14 13.54 -5.75 0.89
C GLU A 14 12.44 -4.86 0.32
N LEU A 15 11.25 -4.93 0.94
CA LEU A 15 10.08 -4.20 0.46
C LEU A 15 10.19 -2.68 0.75
N LEU A 16 10.83 -2.30 1.86
CA LEU A 16 10.93 -0.90 2.30
C LEU A 16 11.65 0.00 1.28
N PRO A 17 12.85 -0.33 0.77
CA PRO A 17 13.50 0.47 -0.26
C PRO A 17 12.65 0.66 -1.52
N LEU A 18 11.89 -0.38 -1.93
CA LEU A 18 11.03 -0.32 -3.10
C LEU A 18 9.84 0.62 -2.87
N VAL A 19 9.21 0.54 -1.71
CA VAL A 19 8.12 1.44 -1.32
C VAL A 19 8.59 2.89 -1.23
N LEU A 20 9.77 3.14 -0.65
CA LEU A 20 10.36 4.48 -0.56
C LEU A 20 10.73 5.03 -1.94
N LYS A 21 11.23 4.19 -2.85
CA LYS A 21 11.47 4.56 -4.24
C LYS A 21 10.18 5.06 -4.89
N TYR A 22 9.08 4.31 -4.81
CA TYR A 22 7.80 4.77 -5.34
C TYR A 22 7.33 6.06 -4.67
N ARG A 23 7.47 6.17 -3.35
CA ARG A 23 7.08 7.39 -2.62
C ARG A 23 7.81 8.64 -3.15
N GLN A 24 9.07 8.50 -3.53
CA GLN A 24 9.84 9.57 -4.17
C GLN A 24 9.40 9.83 -5.61
N GLU A 25 9.15 8.77 -6.40
CA GLU A 25 8.71 8.89 -7.80
C GLU A 25 7.33 9.57 -7.95
N PHE A 26 6.36 9.25 -7.08
CA PHE A 26 5.05 9.91 -7.08
C PHE A 26 5.12 11.38 -6.61
N GLY A 27 6.13 11.75 -5.84
CA GLY A 27 6.44 13.14 -5.48
C GLY A 27 5.39 13.83 -4.60
N ASN A 28 5.09 15.10 -4.93
CA ASN A 28 4.36 16.02 -4.06
C ASN A 28 2.97 15.47 -3.65
N GLY A 29 2.73 15.46 -2.34
CA GLY A 29 1.52 14.93 -1.71
C GLY A 29 1.63 13.48 -1.23
N TRP A 30 2.57 12.68 -1.74
CA TRP A 30 2.82 11.31 -1.27
C TRP A 30 3.95 11.24 -0.25
N ILE A 31 4.84 12.21 -0.27
CA ILE A 31 5.94 12.35 0.71
C ILE A 31 5.40 12.70 2.10
N SER A 32 4.29 13.43 2.20
CA SER A 32 3.73 13.90 3.48
C SER A 32 2.73 12.93 4.12
N THR A 33 2.61 11.70 3.62
CA THR A 33 1.73 10.67 4.19
C THR A 33 2.26 10.20 5.56
N ASN A 34 1.43 9.57 6.37
CA ASN A 34 1.85 9.13 7.70
C ASN A 34 2.84 7.94 7.63
N ASP A 35 4.02 8.08 8.24
CA ASP A 35 5.08 7.07 8.22
C ASP A 35 4.76 5.82 9.06
N GLY A 36 4.00 5.98 10.16
CA GLY A 36 3.55 4.88 11.00
C GLY A 36 2.56 3.98 10.27
N GLU A 37 1.61 4.59 9.56
CA GLU A 37 0.66 3.89 8.70
C GLU A 37 1.36 3.15 7.54
N LEU A 38 2.32 3.81 6.88
CA LEU A 38 3.14 3.18 5.84
C LEU A 38 3.91 1.98 6.39
N SER A 39 4.55 2.14 7.56
CA SER A 39 5.30 1.08 8.22
C SER A 39 4.42 -0.11 8.59
N ALA A 40 3.19 0.16 9.08
CA ALA A 40 2.22 -0.88 9.39
C ALA A 40 1.79 -1.66 8.14
N PHE A 41 1.54 -0.97 7.02
CA PHE A 41 1.16 -1.62 5.76
C PHE A 41 2.31 -2.46 5.20
N ILE A 42 3.55 -1.99 5.24
CA ILE A 42 4.74 -2.76 4.83
C ILE A 42 4.87 -4.01 5.70
N ALA A 43 4.74 -3.88 7.03
CA ALA A 43 4.84 -5.02 7.95
C ALA A 43 3.76 -6.07 7.66
N TYR A 44 2.53 -5.62 7.42
CA TYR A 44 1.40 -6.48 7.09
C TYR A 44 1.59 -7.18 5.74
N ALA A 45 2.01 -6.43 4.71
CA ALA A 45 2.31 -6.94 3.38
C ALA A 45 3.42 -8.00 3.39
N VAL A 46 4.47 -7.81 4.19
CA VAL A 46 5.55 -8.79 4.33
C VAL A 46 5.08 -10.05 5.05
N SER A 47 4.21 -9.91 6.05
CA SER A 47 3.69 -11.04 6.84
C SER A 47 2.63 -11.84 6.08
N PHE A 48 1.79 -11.16 5.31
CA PHE A 48 0.62 -11.73 4.63
C PHE A 48 0.54 -11.27 3.16
N PRO A 49 1.55 -11.57 2.33
CA PRO A 49 1.65 -11.02 0.97
C PRO A 49 0.52 -11.51 0.05
N GLU A 50 -0.01 -12.72 0.26
CA GLU A 50 -1.10 -13.26 -0.56
C GLU A 50 -2.49 -12.75 -0.19
N THR A 51 -2.65 -12.23 1.02
CA THR A 51 -3.95 -11.79 1.58
C THR A 51 -3.89 -10.34 2.09
N CYS A 52 -2.99 -9.53 1.52
CA CYS A 52 -2.77 -8.16 1.97
C CYS A 52 -4.01 -7.29 1.71
N LEU A 53 -4.76 -6.99 2.77
CA LEU A 53 -5.87 -6.07 2.83
C LEU A 53 -5.65 -5.08 3.98
N CYS A 54 -5.61 -3.78 3.68
CA CYS A 54 -5.27 -2.75 4.67
C CYS A 54 -6.47 -1.87 5.03
N LEU A 55 -6.61 -1.56 6.31
CA LEU A 55 -7.50 -0.51 6.81
C LEU A 55 -6.86 0.86 6.58
N ILE A 56 -7.53 1.75 5.85
CA ILE A 56 -6.89 2.99 5.36
C ILE A 56 -7.42 4.28 6.01
N ASP A 57 -8.31 4.21 7.00
CA ASP A 57 -8.97 5.36 7.62
C ASP A 57 -8.47 5.68 9.04
N THR A 58 -7.22 5.29 9.37
CA THR A 58 -6.59 5.58 10.67
C THR A 58 -6.33 7.08 10.90
N TYR A 59 -5.89 7.79 9.86
CA TYR A 59 -5.56 9.22 9.94
C TYR A 59 -6.33 10.06 8.92
N ASP A 60 -6.00 9.92 7.64
CA ASP A 60 -6.70 10.55 6.52
C ASP A 60 -6.81 9.53 5.39
N THR A 61 -8.04 9.14 5.07
CA THR A 61 -8.35 8.07 4.11
C THR A 61 -7.75 8.34 2.73
N LEU A 62 -7.91 9.55 2.18
CA LEU A 62 -7.56 9.82 0.78
C LEU A 62 -6.14 10.40 0.64
N ARG A 63 -5.69 11.16 1.63
CA ARG A 63 -4.40 11.88 1.59
C ARG A 63 -3.27 11.10 2.24
N SER A 64 -3.57 10.11 3.09
CA SER A 64 -2.58 9.23 3.72
C SER A 64 -2.81 7.76 3.35
N GLY A 65 -3.90 7.16 3.85
CA GLY A 65 -4.10 5.72 3.83
C GLY A 65 -4.15 5.12 2.43
N LEU A 66 -4.96 5.70 1.54
CA LEU A 66 -5.06 5.24 0.16
C LEU A 66 -3.72 5.36 -0.58
N ARG A 67 -2.99 6.46 -0.40
CA ARG A 67 -1.67 6.69 -1.02
C ARG A 67 -0.65 5.68 -0.51
N ASN A 68 -0.54 5.54 0.81
CA ASN A 68 0.33 4.56 1.44
C ASN A 68 0.04 3.13 0.96
N PHE A 69 -1.24 2.77 0.87
CA PHE A 69 -1.65 1.45 0.36
C PHE A 69 -1.21 1.25 -1.09
N ILE A 70 -1.41 2.24 -1.98
CA ILE A 70 -1.01 2.13 -3.39
C ILE A 70 0.50 1.90 -3.52
N LEU A 71 1.33 2.62 -2.73
CA LEU A 71 2.78 2.42 -2.75
C LEU A 71 3.18 0.99 -2.38
N VAL A 72 2.55 0.44 -1.33
CA VAL A 72 2.80 -0.93 -0.88
C VAL A 72 2.26 -1.96 -1.87
N ALA A 73 1.09 -1.72 -2.47
CA ALA A 73 0.49 -2.59 -3.46
C ALA A 73 1.35 -2.69 -4.73
N LEU A 74 1.93 -1.58 -5.21
CA LEU A 74 2.88 -1.57 -6.32
C LEU A 74 4.16 -2.35 -5.98
N ALA A 75 4.72 -2.13 -4.80
CA ALA A 75 5.90 -2.87 -4.35
C ALA A 75 5.62 -4.38 -4.20
N LEU A 76 4.44 -4.77 -3.72
CA LEU A 76 4.01 -6.17 -3.69
C LEU A 76 3.86 -6.76 -5.09
N TYR A 77 3.32 -5.99 -6.03
CA TYR A 77 3.13 -6.40 -7.42
C TYR A 77 4.47 -6.71 -8.10
N ASP A 78 5.47 -5.86 -7.90
CA ASP A 78 6.85 -6.09 -8.35
C ASP A 78 7.48 -7.36 -7.73
N CYS A 79 7.01 -7.77 -6.54
CA CYS A 79 7.40 -9.02 -5.90
C CYS A 79 6.57 -10.25 -6.34
N GLY A 80 5.63 -10.08 -7.28
CA GLY A 80 4.76 -11.13 -7.80
C GLY A 80 3.50 -11.39 -6.96
N TYR A 81 3.16 -10.52 -6.03
CA TYR A 81 1.96 -10.62 -5.20
C TYR A 81 0.91 -9.59 -5.58
N ILE A 82 -0.36 -9.95 -5.45
CA ILE A 82 -1.48 -9.04 -5.72
C ILE A 82 -2.17 -8.74 -4.41
N ALA A 83 -2.10 -7.48 -3.97
CA ALA A 83 -2.85 -7.01 -2.81
C ALA A 83 -4.36 -7.21 -3.03
N LYS A 84 -5.09 -7.61 -1.99
CA LYS A 84 -6.52 -7.94 -2.08
C LYS A 84 -7.42 -6.72 -2.10
N GLY A 85 -6.97 -5.62 -1.52
CA GLY A 85 -7.71 -4.36 -1.54
C GLY A 85 -7.59 -3.61 -0.23
N ILE A 86 -8.57 -2.74 0.00
CA ILE A 86 -8.61 -1.86 1.16
C ILE A 86 -9.91 -2.04 1.95
N ARG A 87 -9.90 -1.62 3.21
CA ARG A 87 -11.09 -1.49 4.06
C ARG A 87 -11.31 -0.04 4.44
N LEU A 88 -12.58 0.37 4.38
CA LEU A 88 -13.11 1.63 4.91
C LEU A 88 -14.05 1.26 6.06
N ASP A 89 -13.87 1.85 7.24
CA ASP A 89 -14.64 1.53 8.46
C ASP A 89 -15.35 2.77 9.03
N SER A 90 -15.10 3.96 8.48
CA SER A 90 -15.64 5.24 8.93
C SER A 90 -15.80 6.28 7.80
N GLY A 91 -16.51 7.38 8.09
CA GLY A 91 -16.74 8.51 7.17
C GLY A 91 -17.93 8.31 6.22
N ASP A 92 -18.02 9.15 5.19
CA ASP A 92 -19.00 8.98 4.11
C ASP A 92 -18.53 7.89 3.15
N LEU A 93 -18.97 6.66 3.41
CA LEU A 93 -18.57 5.48 2.63
C LEU A 93 -19.00 5.56 1.16
N SER A 94 -20.11 6.24 0.86
CA SER A 94 -20.58 6.40 -0.52
C SER A 94 -19.65 7.31 -1.30
N TYR A 95 -19.28 8.44 -0.72
CA TYR A 95 -18.31 9.36 -1.32
C TYR A 95 -16.91 8.73 -1.40
N LEU A 96 -16.43 8.16 -0.29
CA LEU A 96 -15.07 7.61 -0.20
C LEU A 96 -14.86 6.43 -1.16
N SER A 97 -15.84 5.53 -1.30
CA SER A 97 -15.74 4.41 -2.26
C SER A 97 -15.59 4.87 -3.71
N LEU A 98 -16.29 5.95 -4.10
CA LEU A 98 -16.17 6.54 -5.43
C LEU A 98 -14.82 7.21 -5.63
N GLU A 99 -14.33 7.99 -4.67
CA GLU A 99 -13.03 8.66 -4.76
C GLU A 99 -11.86 7.67 -4.79
N VAL A 100 -11.92 6.61 -3.98
CA VAL A 100 -10.97 5.49 -4.03
C VAL A 100 -10.96 4.86 -5.42
N THR A 101 -12.14 4.56 -5.96
CA THR A 101 -12.26 3.91 -7.27
C THR A 101 -11.66 4.78 -8.37
N LYS A 102 -11.86 6.10 -8.32
CA LYS A 102 -11.25 7.04 -9.27
C LYS A 102 -9.72 7.01 -9.22
N MET A 103 -9.13 6.85 -8.03
CA MET A 103 -7.67 6.82 -7.88
C MET A 103 -7.05 5.55 -8.47
N PHE A 104 -7.73 4.40 -8.42
CA PHE A 104 -7.23 3.15 -9.02
C PHE A 104 -7.36 3.09 -10.55
N HIS A 105 -8.25 3.89 -11.15
CA HIS A 105 -8.44 3.94 -12.61
C HIS A 105 -7.69 5.09 -13.29
N LYS A 106 -6.83 5.80 -12.55
CA LYS A 106 -6.04 6.92 -13.05
C LYS A 106 -4.63 6.48 -13.41
#